data_AF-A0A2T2SAU2-F1
#
_entry.id   AF-A0A2T2SAU2-F1
#
_cell.length_a   1.000
_cell.length_b   1.000
_cell.length_c   1.000
_cell.angle_alpha   90.00
_cell.angle_beta   90.00
_cell.angle_gamma   90.00
#
_symmetry.space_group_name_H-M   'P 1'
#
loop_
_entity.id
_entity.type
_entity.pdbx_description
1 polymer ?
#
loop_
_entity_poly.entity_id
_entity_poly.type
_entity_poly.pdbx_seq_one_letter_code
_entity_poly.pdbx_strand_id
1 'polypeptide(L)'
;PRLHTATRRELTKDNKVPGLTWLLRSVVASWSRVNPIGSMPDDELGGMVAQAIQEKEGAREWLTENAYVPDDRDQPLGELEHAFRLSREACHVGQKIKDAVRDGALPKQRPQQLLDEAVAEGVISGEEHDLVRRADEAPVPRGDGAPQSEEDVSRDDYSPETA
;
A
#
# COMPACT_ATOMS: atom_id res chain seq x y z
N PRO A 1 -9.66 34.44 -67.49
CA PRO A 1 -9.39 33.00 -67.78
C PRO A 1 -9.82 32.14 -66.58
N ARG A 2 -10.44 31.00 -66.89
CA ARG A 2 -11.41 30.28 -66.05
C ARG A 2 -10.84 29.69 -64.74
N LEU A 3 -11.73 29.66 -63.75
CA LEU A 3 -11.62 29.03 -62.43
C LEU A 3 -11.26 27.54 -62.53
N HIS A 4 -10.26 27.10 -61.76
CA HIS A 4 -10.13 25.70 -61.33
C HIS A 4 -9.94 25.65 -59.81
N THR A 5 -10.99 26.01 -59.08
CA THR A 5 -11.19 25.54 -57.71
C THR A 5 -11.61 24.08 -57.78
N ALA A 6 -10.64 23.17 -57.92
CA ALA A 6 -10.88 21.75 -57.73
C ALA A 6 -11.15 21.53 -56.24
N THR A 7 -12.42 21.28 -55.93
CA THR A 7 -12.96 20.94 -54.63
C THR A 7 -12.22 19.75 -54.00
N ARG A 8 -11.27 20.03 -53.10
CA ARG A 8 -10.68 19.07 -52.17
C ARG A 8 -11.72 18.71 -51.08
N ARG A 9 -12.83 18.08 -51.46
CA ARG A 9 -13.92 17.73 -50.52
C ARG A 9 -14.57 16.36 -50.73
N GLU A 10 -13.95 15.45 -51.49
CA GLU A 10 -14.58 14.15 -51.83
C GLU A 10 -13.78 12.91 -51.37
N LEU A 11 -12.81 13.07 -50.45
CA LEU A 11 -11.88 11.97 -50.08
C LEU A 11 -12.04 11.42 -48.66
N THR A 12 -13.11 11.78 -47.96
CA THR A 12 -13.56 11.05 -46.76
C THR A 12 -14.91 10.41 -47.07
N LYS A 13 -14.91 9.48 -48.03
CA LYS A 13 -16.00 8.52 -48.15
C LYS A 13 -15.97 7.65 -46.91
N ASP A 14 -17.10 7.68 -46.21
CA ASP A 14 -17.50 6.77 -45.14
C ASP A 14 -17.09 5.33 -45.46
N ASN A 15 -15.96 4.88 -44.90
CA ASN A 15 -15.53 3.48 -44.96
C ASN A 15 -16.23 2.66 -43.87
N LYS A 16 -17.56 2.77 -43.75
CA LYS A 16 -18.39 1.69 -43.20
C LYS A 16 -18.46 0.59 -44.25
N VAL A 17 -17.39 -0.18 -44.38
CA VAL A 17 -17.41 -1.41 -45.16
C VAL A 17 -18.35 -2.38 -44.43
N PRO A 18 -19.55 -2.66 -44.96
CA PRO A 18 -20.52 -3.53 -44.28
C PRO A 18 -19.89 -4.92 -44.11
N GLY A 19 -19.93 -5.48 -42.90
CA GLY A 19 -19.31 -6.76 -42.58
C GLY A 19 -17.91 -6.65 -41.97
N LEU A 20 -17.03 -5.76 -42.44
CA LEU A 20 -15.70 -5.55 -41.83
C LEU A 20 -15.83 -5.02 -40.41
N THR A 21 -16.75 -4.08 -40.18
CA THR A 21 -17.08 -3.58 -38.84
C THR A 21 -17.62 -4.69 -37.94
N TRP A 22 -18.42 -5.61 -38.47
CA TRP A 22 -18.94 -6.74 -37.69
C TRP A 22 -17.82 -7.70 -37.31
N LEU A 23 -16.91 -8.01 -38.25
CA LEU A 23 -15.77 -8.90 -38.03
C LEU A 23 -14.79 -8.31 -37.01
N LEU A 24 -14.38 -7.05 -37.18
CA LEU A 24 -13.56 -6.33 -36.22
C LEU A 24 -14.21 -6.28 -34.84
N ARG A 25 -15.50 -5.94 -34.76
CA ARG A 25 -16.21 -5.87 -33.48
C ARG A 25 -16.30 -7.24 -32.81
N SER A 26 -16.41 -8.32 -33.57
CA SER A 26 -16.48 -9.68 -33.03
C SER A 26 -15.14 -10.16 -32.51
N VAL A 27 -14.04 -9.88 -33.23
CA VAL A 27 -12.69 -10.21 -32.79
C VAL A 27 -12.31 -9.38 -31.56
N VAL A 28 -12.51 -8.06 -31.62
CA VAL A 28 -12.20 -7.14 -30.51
C VAL A 28 -13.06 -7.45 -29.28
N ALA A 29 -14.36 -7.72 -29.44
CA ALA A 29 -15.22 -8.07 -28.30
C ALA A 29 -14.84 -9.43 -27.69
N SER A 30 -14.42 -10.40 -28.51
CA SER A 30 -13.94 -11.69 -28.00
C SER A 30 -12.61 -11.53 -27.25
N TRP A 31 -11.69 -10.74 -27.79
CA TRP A 31 -10.42 -10.42 -27.12
C TRP A 31 -10.62 -9.62 -25.83
N SER A 32 -11.50 -8.63 -25.84
CA SER A 32 -11.83 -7.82 -24.66
C SER A 32 -12.46 -8.65 -23.54
N ARG A 33 -13.17 -9.75 -23.87
CA ARG A 33 -13.74 -10.67 -22.87
C ARG A 33 -12.69 -11.58 -22.23
N VAL A 34 -11.64 -11.92 -22.95
CA VAL A 34 -10.54 -12.75 -22.45
C VAL A 34 -9.50 -11.92 -21.69
N ASN A 35 -9.36 -10.63 -22.02
CA ASN A 35 -8.49 -9.69 -21.33
C ASN A 35 -9.28 -8.42 -20.92
N PRO A 36 -10.12 -8.50 -19.89
CA PRO A 36 -10.86 -7.34 -19.41
C PRO A 36 -9.90 -6.31 -18.80
N ILE A 37 -9.58 -5.28 -19.58
CA ILE A 37 -8.84 -4.11 -19.08
C ILE A 37 -9.81 -3.30 -18.22
N GLY A 38 -9.73 -3.48 -16.90
CA GLY A 38 -10.56 -2.77 -15.93
C GLY A 38 -11.40 -3.64 -14.98
N SER A 39 -11.22 -4.96 -14.97
CA SER A 39 -11.69 -5.78 -13.84
C SER A 39 -10.87 -5.41 -12.58
N MET A 40 -11.53 -5.37 -11.42
CA MET A 40 -10.82 -5.25 -10.15
C MET A 40 -9.84 -6.42 -10.01
N PRO A 41 -8.67 -6.19 -9.37
CA PRO A 41 -7.80 -7.28 -8.97
C PRO A 41 -8.57 -8.25 -8.08
N ASP A 42 -8.20 -9.52 -8.12
CA ASP A 42 -8.73 -10.50 -7.18
C ASP A 42 -8.31 -10.16 -5.74
N ASP A 43 -9.09 -10.65 -4.76
CA ASP A 43 -8.85 -10.39 -3.34
C ASP A 43 -7.50 -10.95 -2.85
N GLU A 44 -7.00 -12.02 -3.48
CA GLU A 44 -5.71 -12.63 -3.15
C GLU A 44 -4.57 -11.67 -3.48
N LEU A 45 -4.56 -11.09 -4.67
CA LEU A 45 -3.64 -10.06 -5.11
C LEU A 45 -3.77 -8.79 -4.28
N GLY A 46 -5.01 -8.36 -3.99
CA GLY A 46 -5.26 -7.24 -3.08
C GLY A 46 -4.64 -7.47 -1.70
N GLY A 47 -4.79 -8.69 -1.16
CA GLY A 47 -4.18 -9.10 0.10
C GLY A 47 -2.66 -9.11 0.06
N MET A 48 -2.07 -9.66 -1.01
CA MET A 48 -0.61 -9.67 -1.20
C MET A 48 -0.03 -8.24 -1.25
N VAL A 49 -0.68 -7.33 -1.97
CA VAL A 49 -0.25 -5.92 -2.04
C VAL A 49 -0.38 -5.24 -0.68
N ALA A 50 -1.52 -5.44 0.01
CA ALA A 50 -1.74 -4.86 1.33
C ALA A 50 -0.70 -5.36 2.35
N GLN A 51 -0.33 -6.64 2.29
CA GLN A 51 0.73 -7.20 3.12
C GLN A 51 2.09 -6.57 2.80
N ALA A 52 2.45 -6.49 1.51
CA ALA A 52 3.73 -5.93 1.06
C ALA A 52 3.91 -4.45 1.44
N ILE A 53 2.83 -3.66 1.46
CA ILE A 53 2.86 -2.25 1.90
C ILE A 53 3.00 -2.14 3.42
N GLN A 54 2.50 -3.12 4.18
CA GLN A 54 2.60 -3.13 5.65
C GLN A 54 3.93 -3.71 6.15
N GLU A 55 4.75 -4.30 5.27
CA GLU A 55 6.03 -4.90 5.62
C GLU A 55 7.14 -3.83 5.70
N LYS A 56 8.01 -3.94 6.72
CA LYS A 56 9.18 -3.08 6.89
C LYS A 56 10.23 -3.45 5.83
N GLU A 57 10.97 -2.47 5.31
CA GLU A 57 12.04 -2.66 4.32
C GLU A 57 11.56 -3.30 2.99
N GLY A 58 10.27 -3.17 2.67
CA GLY A 58 9.63 -3.74 1.48
C GLY A 58 9.14 -2.70 0.46
N ALA A 59 7.99 -2.99 -0.15
CA ALA A 59 7.37 -2.09 -1.15
C ALA A 59 7.08 -0.70 -0.58
N ARG A 60 6.89 -0.57 0.73
CA ARG A 60 6.71 0.72 1.41
C ARG A 60 7.93 1.62 1.23
N GLU A 61 9.12 1.12 1.52
CA GLU A 61 10.36 1.91 1.46
C GLU A 61 10.59 2.46 0.05
N TRP A 62 10.32 1.61 -0.96
CA TRP A 62 10.35 2.02 -2.36
C TRP A 62 9.29 3.08 -2.68
N LEU A 63 8.06 2.92 -2.18
CA LEU A 63 6.98 3.90 -2.38
C LEU A 63 7.25 5.24 -1.66
N THR A 64 8.01 5.22 -0.57
CA THR A 64 8.30 6.39 0.27
C THR A 64 9.71 6.94 0.11
N GLU A 65 10.52 6.42 -0.82
CA GLU A 65 11.94 6.77 -0.98
C GLU A 65 12.19 8.28 -1.13
N ASN A 66 11.26 8.97 -1.80
CA ASN A 66 11.34 10.42 -2.04
C ASN A 66 10.44 11.23 -1.10
N ALA A 67 9.81 10.58 -0.12
CA ALA A 67 9.02 11.25 0.90
C ALA A 67 9.93 11.61 2.08
N TYR A 68 9.76 12.82 2.62
CA TYR A 68 10.41 13.19 3.86
C TYR A 68 9.78 12.43 5.03
N VAL A 69 10.58 11.61 5.73
CA VAL A 69 10.19 10.91 6.95
C VAL A 69 11.11 11.40 8.07
N PRO A 70 10.60 12.19 9.04
CA PRO A 70 11.41 12.67 10.14
C PRO A 70 11.73 11.54 11.13
N ASP A 71 12.99 11.46 11.56
CA ASP A 71 13.42 10.58 12.66
C ASP A 71 12.99 11.11 14.05
N ASP A 72 12.65 12.40 14.12
CA ASP A 72 12.29 13.07 15.37
C ASP A 72 10.85 12.74 15.79
N ARG A 73 10.71 12.29 17.04
CA ARG A 73 9.42 11.96 17.67
C ARG A 73 8.61 13.19 18.07
N ASP A 74 9.22 14.38 18.09
CA ASP A 74 8.52 15.63 18.36
C ASP A 74 7.66 16.09 17.16
N GLN A 75 7.87 15.49 15.98
CA GLN A 75 7.03 15.70 14.80
C GLN A 75 5.92 14.64 14.73
N PRO A 76 4.66 15.01 14.40
CA PRO A 76 3.55 14.05 14.32
C PRO A 76 3.80 12.86 13.38
N LEU A 77 4.48 13.10 12.26
CA LEU A 77 4.83 12.04 11.30
C LEU A 77 5.91 11.10 11.85
N GLY A 78 6.90 11.62 12.58
CA GLY A 78 7.96 10.81 13.18
C GLY A 78 7.45 10.01 14.39
N GLU A 79 6.51 10.56 15.16
CA GLU A 79 5.76 9.84 16.18
C GLU A 79 4.98 8.66 15.57
N LEU A 80 4.27 8.89 14.47
CA LEU A 80 3.55 7.86 13.73
C LEU A 80 4.49 6.77 13.22
N GLU A 81 5.63 7.14 12.64
CA GLU A 81 6.63 6.18 12.14
C GLU A 81 7.21 5.32 13.26
N HIS A 82 7.50 5.95 14.40
CA HIS A 82 8.00 5.25 15.58
C HIS A 82 6.99 4.22 16.10
N ALA A 83 5.72 4.62 16.23
CA ALA A 83 4.65 3.72 16.66
C ALA A 83 4.44 2.58 15.65
N PHE A 84 4.50 2.87 14.34
CA PHE A 84 4.42 1.86 13.29
C PHE A 84 5.53 0.80 13.42
N ARG A 85 6.78 1.24 13.58
CA ARG A 85 7.93 0.34 13.74
C ARG A 85 7.79 -0.57 14.97
N LEU A 86 7.44 0.00 16.13
CA LEU A 86 7.24 -0.78 17.35
C LEU A 86 6.10 -1.80 17.21
N SER A 87 4.97 -1.39 16.64
CA SER A 87 3.81 -2.26 16.40
C SER A 87 4.16 -3.42 15.46
N ARG A 88 4.91 -3.16 14.40
CA ARG A 88 5.39 -4.20 13.47
C ARG A 88 6.32 -5.19 14.14
N GLU A 89 7.30 -4.71 14.90
CA GLU A 89 8.24 -5.59 15.63
C GLU A 89 7.49 -6.44 16.67
N ALA A 90 6.54 -5.85 17.41
CA ALA A 90 5.68 -6.58 18.35
C ALA A 90 4.73 -7.59 17.68
N CYS A 91 4.29 -7.34 16.45
CA CYS A 91 3.43 -8.26 15.68
C CYS A 91 4.11 -9.62 15.49
N HIS A 92 5.42 -9.64 15.19
CA HIS A 92 6.18 -10.88 15.06
C HIS A 92 6.22 -11.67 16.37
N VAL A 93 6.36 -11.00 17.52
CA VAL A 93 6.30 -11.63 18.84
C VAL A 93 4.92 -12.24 19.09
N GLY A 94 3.86 -11.49 18.79
CA GLY A 94 2.48 -11.99 18.90
C GLY A 94 2.22 -13.20 18.00
N GLN A 95 2.84 -13.27 16.82
CA GLN A 95 2.73 -14.43 15.93
C GLN A 95 3.42 -15.67 16.52
N LYS A 96 4.61 -15.52 17.12
CA LYS A 96 5.28 -16.62 17.85
C LYS A 96 4.40 -17.20 18.96
N ILE A 97 3.76 -16.32 19.75
CA ILE A 97 2.83 -16.74 20.82
C ILE A 97 1.62 -17.48 20.22
N LYS A 98 1.02 -16.97 19.13
CA LYS A 98 -0.09 -17.65 18.45
C LYS A 98 0.30 -19.03 17.93
N ASP A 99 1.48 -19.16 17.35
CA ASP A 99 2.00 -20.43 16.86
C ASP A 99 2.23 -21.40 18.03
N ALA A 100 2.80 -20.95 19.14
CA ALA A 100 2.95 -21.76 20.35
C ALA A 100 1.62 -22.21 20.97
N VAL A 101 0.59 -21.36 20.96
CA VAL A 101 -0.78 -21.73 21.37
C VAL A 101 -1.38 -22.78 20.42
N ARG A 102 -1.15 -22.63 19.10
CA ARG A 102 -1.61 -23.59 18.10
C ARG A 102 -0.95 -24.96 18.29
N ASP A 103 0.35 -24.96 18.60
CA ASP A 103 1.17 -26.15 18.76
C ASP A 103 0.99 -26.80 20.15
N GLY A 104 0.24 -26.14 21.05
CA GLY A 104 -0.14 -26.65 22.36
C GLY A 104 0.90 -26.41 23.47
N ALA A 105 1.93 -25.62 23.21
CA ALA A 105 2.94 -25.23 24.19
C ALA A 105 2.41 -24.17 25.18
N LEU A 106 1.42 -23.36 24.77
CA LEU A 106 0.76 -22.38 25.63
C LEU A 106 -0.76 -22.63 25.69
N PRO A 107 -1.44 -22.23 26.78
CA PRO A 107 -2.87 -22.40 26.91
C PRO A 107 -3.64 -21.53 25.90
N LYS A 108 -4.85 -21.96 25.53
CA LYS A 108 -5.71 -21.22 24.59
C LYS A 108 -6.29 -19.95 25.22
N GLN A 109 -5.51 -18.88 25.20
CA GLN A 109 -5.92 -17.54 25.63
C GLN A 109 -5.48 -16.47 24.62
N ARG A 110 -5.80 -15.20 24.89
CA ARG A 110 -5.37 -14.09 24.03
C ARG A 110 -3.85 -13.91 24.16
N PRO A 111 -3.11 -13.69 23.06
CA PRO A 111 -1.66 -13.51 23.10
C PRO A 111 -1.18 -12.45 24.09
N GLN A 112 -1.92 -11.34 24.27
CA GLN A 112 -1.57 -10.29 25.23
C GLN A 112 -1.59 -10.78 26.69
N GLN A 113 -2.41 -11.78 27.02
CA GLN A 113 -2.53 -12.33 28.37
C GLN A 113 -1.48 -13.39 28.66
N LEU A 114 -0.78 -13.87 27.62
CA LEU A 114 0.19 -14.96 27.70
C LEU A 114 1.63 -14.48 27.69
N LEU A 115 1.89 -13.17 27.73
CA LEU A 115 3.24 -12.62 27.64
C LEU A 115 4.17 -13.14 28.75
N ASP A 116 3.73 -13.08 30.01
CA ASP A 116 4.51 -13.57 31.15
C ASP A 116 4.73 -15.09 31.08
N GLU A 117 3.69 -15.84 30.71
CA GLU A 117 3.76 -17.31 30.57
C GLU A 117 4.65 -17.72 29.38
N ALA A 118 4.62 -16.97 28.29
CA ALA A 118 5.45 -17.20 27.12
C ALA A 118 6.95 -16.94 27.40
N VAL A 119 7.29 -16.00 28.29
CA VAL A 119 8.67 -15.83 28.78
C VAL A 119 9.05 -17.01 29.68
N ALA A 120 8.17 -17.43 30.59
CA ALA A 120 8.42 -18.53 31.52
C ALA A 120 8.65 -19.88 30.80
N GLU A 121 7.87 -20.16 29.76
CA GLU A 121 7.99 -21.35 28.89
C GLU A 121 9.08 -21.19 27.82
N GLY A 122 9.76 -20.04 27.75
CA GLY A 122 10.86 -19.79 26.82
C GLY A 122 10.46 -19.65 25.35
N VAL A 123 9.17 -19.38 25.08
CA VAL A 123 8.64 -19.12 23.74
C VAL A 123 9.13 -17.78 23.19
N ILE A 124 9.28 -16.78 24.07
CA ILE A 124 9.80 -15.44 23.76
C ILE A 124 10.87 -15.02 24.78
N SER A 125 11.75 -14.11 24.39
CA SER A 125 12.76 -13.54 25.29
C SER A 125 12.21 -12.40 26.16
N GLY A 126 12.93 -12.03 27.22
CA GLY A 126 12.59 -10.84 28.02
C GLY A 126 12.68 -9.53 27.22
N GLU A 127 13.56 -9.46 26.22
CA GLU A 127 13.65 -8.31 25.31
C GLU A 127 12.41 -8.20 24.41
N GLU A 128 11.90 -9.34 23.94
CA GLU A 128 10.66 -9.41 23.15
C GLU A 128 9.43 -9.05 23.98
N HIS A 129 9.42 -9.45 25.25
CA HIS A 129 8.40 -9.01 26.20
C HIS A 129 8.41 -7.48 26.38
N ASP A 130 9.59 -6.91 26.61
CA ASP A 130 9.76 -5.45 26.76
C ASP A 130 9.43 -4.68 25.48
N LEU A 131 9.69 -5.26 24.32
CA LEU A 131 9.28 -4.71 23.03
C LEU A 131 7.76 -4.60 22.91
N VAL A 132 7.01 -5.65 23.25
CA VAL A 132 5.54 -5.63 23.20
C VAL A 132 4.99 -4.58 24.15
N ARG A 133 5.52 -4.49 25.38
CA ARG A 133 5.13 -3.44 26.33
C ARG A 133 5.39 -2.03 25.78
N ARG A 134 6.57 -1.78 25.20
CA ARG A 134 6.87 -0.48 24.57
C ARG A 134 5.94 -0.16 23.41
N ALA A 135 5.52 -1.16 22.65
CA ALA A 135 4.57 -0.98 21.55
C ALA A 135 3.16 -0.63 22.06
N ASP A 136 2.71 -1.24 23.16
CA ASP A 136 1.43 -0.93 23.80
C ASP A 136 1.43 0.47 24.46
N GLU A 137 2.59 0.92 24.96
CA GLU A 137 2.79 2.25 25.53
C GLU A 137 3.01 3.33 24.46
N ALA A 138 3.30 2.95 23.21
CA ALA A 138 3.52 3.89 22.14
C ALA A 138 2.26 4.74 21.91
N PRO A 139 2.37 6.07 21.82
CA PRO A 139 1.23 6.93 21.58
C PRO A 139 0.45 6.50 20.33
N VAL A 140 -0.86 6.35 20.47
CA VAL A 140 -1.74 6.24 19.30
C VAL A 140 -1.73 7.61 18.63
N PRO A 141 -1.32 7.71 17.35
CA PRO A 141 -1.30 8.97 16.64
C PRO A 141 -2.70 9.56 16.70
N ARG A 142 -2.84 10.72 17.34
CA ARG A 142 -4.10 11.45 17.29
C ARG A 142 -4.25 11.93 15.86
N GLY A 143 -5.35 11.52 15.20
CA GLY A 143 -5.65 11.90 13.82
C GLY A 143 -5.96 13.41 13.64
N ASP A 144 -5.63 14.24 14.63
CA ASP A 144 -5.80 15.69 14.63
C ASP A 144 -4.58 16.43 14.02
N GLY A 145 -3.45 15.76 13.81
CA GLY A 145 -2.20 16.35 13.29
C GLY A 145 -2.05 16.42 11.77
N ALA A 146 -3.05 16.02 10.98
CA ALA A 146 -3.00 16.24 9.53
C ALA A 146 -3.01 17.75 9.28
N PRO A 147 -2.05 18.33 8.52
CA PRO A 147 -2.08 19.75 8.19
C PRO A 147 -3.41 20.05 7.48
N GLN A 148 -4.30 20.75 8.17
CA GLN A 148 -5.64 21.07 7.67
C GLN A 148 -5.62 22.23 6.66
N SER A 149 -4.44 22.73 6.32
CA SER A 149 -4.26 23.79 5.34
C SER A 149 -3.09 23.47 4.41
N GLU A 150 -3.27 23.73 3.12
CA GLU A 150 -2.25 23.62 2.07
C GLU A 150 -1.10 24.64 2.24
N GLU A 151 -1.13 25.46 3.31
CA GLU A 151 -0.24 26.60 3.54
C GLU A 151 1.00 26.27 4.40
N ASP A 152 1.02 25.16 5.14
CA ASP A 152 2.15 24.76 6.02
C ASP A 152 3.22 23.91 5.32
N VAL A 153 3.00 23.49 4.07
CA VAL A 153 4.07 22.94 3.23
C VAL A 153 4.82 24.12 2.64
N SER A 154 5.87 24.58 3.34
CA SER A 154 6.78 25.59 2.81
C SER A 154 7.28 25.16 1.43
N ARG A 155 6.87 25.90 0.40
CA ARG A 155 7.20 25.66 -1.01
C ARG A 155 8.69 25.83 -1.31
N ASP A 156 9.45 26.34 -0.35
CA ASP A 156 10.85 26.74 -0.53
C ASP A 156 11.84 25.57 -0.40
N ASP A 157 11.42 24.41 0.12
CA ASP A 157 12.27 23.21 0.22
C ASP A 157 12.15 22.27 -1.00
N TYR A 158 11.25 22.54 -1.94
CA TYR A 158 11.17 21.82 -3.21
C TYR A 158 12.07 22.50 -4.26
N SER A 159 13.37 22.19 -4.22
CA SER A 159 14.29 22.56 -5.30
C SER A 159 14.31 21.45 -6.36
N PRO A 160 13.76 21.66 -7.57
CA PRO A 160 13.87 20.71 -8.66
C PRO A 160 15.26 20.86 -9.32
N GLU A 161 16.31 20.55 -8.57
CA GLU A 161 17.66 20.39 -9.11
C GLU A 161 18.21 19.05 -8.64
N THR A 162 17.86 17.97 -9.34
CA THR A 162 18.82 17.05 -10.01
C THR A 162 18.12 15.80 -10.55
N ALA A 163 18.52 15.44 -11.78
CA ALA A 163 18.30 14.20 -12.53
C ALA A 163 16.94 14.00 -13.23
#